data_AF-A0A535DWX9-F1
#
_entry.id   AF-A0A535DWX9-F1
#
_cell.length_a   1.000
_cell.length_b   1.000
_cell.length_c   1.000
_cell.angle_alpha   90.00
_cell.angle_beta   90.00
_cell.angle_gamma   90.00
#
_symmetry.space_group_name_H-M   'P 1'
#
loop_
_entity.id
_entity.type
_entity.pdbx_description
1 polymer ?
#
loop_
_entity_poly.entity_id
_entity_poly.type
_entity_poly.pdbx_seq_one_letter_code
_entity_poly.pdbx_strand_id
1 'polypeptide(L)'
;MVRYVDSGRDAATLVRRARGLELLVRTALKDCTVLEEEQFELRQEAAEAHVRTQRRAGELLSELQKHRGGRPPRAASRVEEVGEPPLTLRELGIDGHESHRWQRIASVPEDAFERYIETCRARRTEIITANVLALARQLQQERDEEEQQQSGIDARPSSSAALLREYQEVRRYAGNVIWLDPIGLAESMDASQRVDALSELERLLLWLAEFRDALHRTGRMRPARMRG
;
A
#
# COMPACT_ATOMS: atom_id res chain seq x y z
N MET A 1 -15.27 -3.76 -73.34
CA MET A 1 -15.58 -2.33 -73.60
C MET A 1 -16.03 -1.70 -72.28
N VAL A 2 -15.09 -1.18 -71.50
CA VAL A 2 -15.39 -0.47 -70.26
C VAL A 2 -16.02 0.86 -70.66
N ARG A 3 -17.34 1.01 -70.46
CA ARG A 3 -18.02 2.27 -70.73
C ARG A 3 -17.48 3.31 -69.75
N TYR A 4 -16.65 4.20 -70.26
CA TYR A 4 -16.23 5.39 -69.55
C TYR A 4 -17.48 6.22 -69.24
N VAL A 5 -17.70 6.51 -67.96
CA VAL A 5 -18.83 7.30 -67.48
C VAL A 5 -18.62 8.73 -67.95
N ASP A 6 -19.25 9.10 -69.06
CA ASP A 6 -18.98 10.37 -69.75
C ASP A 6 -20.18 11.32 -69.69
N SER A 7 -20.66 11.59 -68.47
CA SER A 7 -21.72 12.57 -68.24
C SER A 7 -21.51 13.25 -66.89
N GLY A 8 -21.42 14.57 -66.89
CA GLY A 8 -21.32 15.37 -65.65
C GLY A 8 -22.45 15.09 -64.66
N ARG A 9 -23.57 14.50 -65.12
CA ARG A 9 -24.70 14.08 -64.29
C ARG A 9 -24.38 12.82 -63.45
N ASP A 10 -23.61 11.90 -63.99
CA ASP A 10 -23.20 10.68 -63.27
C ASP A 10 -22.11 11.03 -62.24
N ALA A 11 -21.16 11.89 -62.62
CA ALA A 11 -20.18 12.46 -61.69
C ALA A 11 -20.87 13.22 -60.54
N ALA A 12 -21.86 14.07 -60.84
CA ALA A 12 -22.64 14.77 -59.81
C ALA A 12 -23.43 13.82 -58.89
N THR A 13 -23.94 12.71 -59.43
CA THR A 13 -24.66 11.70 -58.64
C THR A 13 -23.73 10.93 -57.72
N LEU A 14 -22.54 10.56 -58.19
CA LEU A 14 -21.50 9.96 -57.36
C LEU A 14 -21.04 10.90 -56.25
N VAL A 15 -20.79 12.19 -56.55
CA VAL A 15 -20.41 13.18 -55.54
C VAL A 15 -21.50 13.36 -54.48
N ARG A 16 -22.78 13.42 -54.87
CA ARG A 16 -23.89 13.50 -53.90
C ARG A 16 -23.98 12.26 -53.02
N ARG A 17 -23.82 11.07 -53.60
CA ARG A 17 -23.81 9.81 -52.84
C ARG A 17 -22.62 9.73 -51.89
N ALA A 18 -21.43 10.11 -52.35
CA ALA A 18 -20.23 10.17 -51.53
C ALA A 18 -20.41 11.13 -50.34
N ARG A 19 -20.98 12.32 -50.55
CA ARG A 19 -21.32 13.26 -49.46
C ARG A 19 -22.37 12.71 -48.51
N GLY A 20 -23.39 12.01 -49.03
CA GLY A 20 -24.40 11.34 -48.21
C GLY A 20 -23.78 10.27 -47.30
N LEU A 21 -22.87 9.45 -47.86
CA LEU A 21 -22.12 8.45 -47.09
C LEU A 21 -21.20 9.11 -46.06
N GLU A 22 -20.49 10.17 -46.42
CA GLU A 22 -19.64 10.92 -45.49
C GLU A 22 -20.44 11.44 -44.29
N LEU A 23 -21.62 12.01 -44.53
CA LEU A 23 -22.49 12.49 -43.46
C LEU A 23 -22.95 11.34 -42.56
N LEU A 24 -23.38 10.22 -43.13
CA LEU A 24 -23.83 9.04 -42.37
C LEU A 24 -22.70 8.44 -41.52
N VAL A 25 -21.49 8.34 -42.08
CA VAL A 25 -20.33 7.86 -41.32
C VAL A 25 -19.99 8.81 -40.18
N ARG A 26 -20.02 10.13 -40.43
CA ARG A 26 -19.77 11.13 -39.38
C ARG A 26 -20.80 11.05 -38.26
N THR A 27 -22.09 10.91 -38.58
CA THR A 27 -23.13 10.76 -37.56
C THR A 27 -22.97 9.46 -36.78
N ALA A 28 -22.71 8.34 -37.47
CA ALA A 28 -22.50 7.06 -36.81
C ALA A 28 -21.29 7.08 -35.86
N LEU A 29 -20.17 7.70 -36.27
CA LEU A 29 -19.00 7.86 -35.39
C LEU A 29 -19.32 8.70 -34.15
N LYS A 30 -20.10 9.77 -34.29
CA LYS A 30 -20.56 10.58 -33.15
C LYS A 30 -21.43 9.77 -32.20
N ASP A 31 -22.36 8.99 -32.74
CA ASP A 31 -23.24 8.15 -31.92
C ASP A 31 -22.43 7.06 -31.20
N CYS A 32 -21.44 6.44 -31.85
CA CYS A 32 -20.52 5.51 -31.20
C CYS A 32 -19.75 6.15 -30.04
N THR A 33 -19.24 7.38 -30.19
CA THR A 33 -18.52 8.04 -29.08
C THR A 33 -19.43 8.31 -27.88
N VAL A 34 -20.69 8.66 -28.10
CA VAL A 34 -21.67 8.87 -27.01
C VAL A 34 -21.96 7.54 -26.30
N LEU A 35 -22.16 6.46 -27.06
CA LEU A 35 -22.38 5.13 -26.48
C LEU A 35 -21.17 4.65 -25.67
N GLU A 36 -19.95 4.89 -26.15
CA GLU A 36 -18.73 4.56 -25.41
C GLU A 36 -18.63 5.33 -24.08
N GLU A 37 -19.03 6.61 -24.07
CA GLU A 37 -19.09 7.44 -22.86
C GLU A 37 -20.15 6.91 -21.87
N GLU A 38 -21.37 6.65 -22.32
CA GLU A 38 -22.45 6.11 -21.48
C GLU A 38 -22.09 4.73 -20.90
N GLN A 39 -21.51 3.85 -21.72
CA GLN A 39 -21.04 2.54 -21.27
C GLN A 39 -19.93 2.66 -20.22
N PHE A 40 -19.05 3.64 -20.35
CA PHE A 40 -18.03 3.90 -19.35
C PHE A 40 -18.65 4.34 -18.01
N GLU A 41 -19.57 5.30 -18.03
CA GLU A 41 -20.23 5.79 -16.80
C GLU A 41 -21.02 4.68 -16.09
N LEU A 42 -21.83 3.90 -16.83
CA LEU A 42 -22.59 2.79 -16.26
C LEU A 42 -21.69 1.74 -15.58
N ARG A 43 -20.55 1.41 -16.20
CA ARG A 43 -19.58 0.48 -15.61
C ARG A 43 -18.97 1.05 -14.34
N GLN A 44 -18.64 2.34 -14.32
CA GLN A 44 -18.08 3.02 -13.16
C GLN A 44 -19.09 3.10 -12.00
N GLU A 45 -20.34 3.45 -12.28
CA GLU A 45 -21.41 3.48 -11.28
C GLU A 45 -21.64 2.11 -10.65
N ALA A 46 -21.71 1.06 -11.47
CA ALA A 46 -21.87 -0.30 -10.99
C ALA A 46 -20.69 -0.73 -10.10
N ALA A 47 -19.46 -0.41 -10.52
CA ALA A 47 -18.25 -0.73 -9.76
C ALA A 47 -18.17 0.05 -8.43
N GLU A 48 -18.53 1.33 -8.44
CA GLU A 48 -18.59 2.17 -7.25
C GLU A 48 -19.62 1.63 -6.24
N ALA A 49 -20.84 1.34 -6.70
CA ALA A 49 -21.89 0.76 -5.88
C ALA A 49 -21.47 -0.60 -5.29
N HIS A 50 -20.80 -1.43 -6.08
CA HIS A 50 -20.28 -2.72 -5.63
C HIS A 50 -19.25 -2.54 -4.51
N VAL A 51 -18.24 -1.69 -4.70
CA VAL A 51 -17.17 -1.47 -3.72
C VAL A 51 -17.73 -0.80 -2.45
N ARG A 52 -18.66 0.16 -2.57
CA ARG A 52 -19.34 0.77 -1.40
C ARG A 52 -20.16 -0.25 -0.61
N THR A 53 -20.85 -1.16 -1.30
CA THR A 53 -21.58 -2.25 -0.64
C THR A 53 -20.64 -3.18 0.12
N GLN A 54 -19.50 -3.54 -0.48
CA GLN A 54 -18.47 -4.33 0.19
C GLN A 54 -17.91 -3.61 1.42
N ARG A 55 -17.63 -2.31 1.31
CA ARG A 55 -17.19 -1.49 2.44
C ARG A 55 -18.21 -1.51 3.57
N ARG A 56 -19.48 -1.22 3.26
CA ARG A 56 -20.57 -1.19 4.24
C ARG A 56 -20.78 -2.55 4.90
N ALA A 57 -20.71 -3.64 4.12
CA ALA A 57 -20.78 -4.99 4.66
C ALA A 57 -19.60 -5.25 5.62
N GLY A 58 -18.39 -4.80 5.28
CA GLY A 58 -17.21 -4.89 6.13
C GLY A 58 -17.36 -4.15 7.46
N GLU A 59 -17.94 -2.95 7.45
CA GLU A 59 -18.25 -2.16 8.65
C GLU A 59 -19.22 -2.94 9.56
N LEU A 60 -20.34 -3.41 9.03
CA LEU A 60 -21.32 -4.20 9.77
C LEU A 60 -20.72 -5.51 10.33
N LEU A 61 -19.87 -6.17 9.55
CA LEU A 61 -19.15 -7.38 9.96
C LEU A 61 -18.10 -7.11 11.06
N SER A 62 -17.61 -5.88 11.19
CA SER A 62 -16.69 -5.50 12.25
C SER A 62 -17.41 -5.22 13.57
N GLU A 63 -18.66 -4.75 13.50
CA GLU A 63 -19.54 -4.48 14.64
C GLU A 63 -20.19 -5.74 15.20
N LEU A 64 -20.40 -6.77 14.37
CA LEU A 64 -20.91 -8.06 14.80
C LEU A 64 -20.02 -8.67 15.90
N GLN A 65 -20.61 -8.99 17.05
CA GLN A 65 -19.91 -9.66 18.15
C GLN A 65 -19.27 -10.94 17.61
N LYS A 66 -17.93 -10.97 17.63
CA LYS A 66 -17.18 -12.15 17.24
C LYS A 66 -17.54 -13.28 18.18
N HIS A 67 -18.01 -14.41 17.64
CA HIS A 67 -18.02 -15.67 18.37
C HIS A 67 -16.66 -15.88 19.03
N ARG A 68 -16.64 -16.29 20.30
CA ARG A 68 -15.43 -16.80 20.95
C ARG A 68 -15.00 -18.08 20.23
N GLY A 69 -14.30 -17.93 19.11
CA GLY A 69 -13.65 -19.03 18.41
C GLY A 69 -12.54 -19.57 19.29
N GLY A 70 -12.69 -20.80 19.77
CA GLY A 70 -11.69 -21.45 20.61
C GLY A 70 -12.13 -22.86 21.01
N ARG A 71 -11.15 -23.76 21.21
CA ARG A 71 -11.37 -25.06 21.86
C ARG A 71 -11.99 -24.80 23.24
N PRO A 72 -13.12 -25.44 23.59
CA PRO A 72 -13.76 -25.18 24.87
C PRO A 72 -12.76 -25.42 26.01
N PRO A 73 -12.63 -24.48 26.97
CA PRO A 73 -11.76 -24.69 28.11
C PRO A 73 -12.22 -25.94 28.85
N ARG A 74 -11.29 -26.86 29.13
CA ARG A 74 -11.55 -27.98 30.04
C ARG A 74 -11.83 -27.35 31.42
N ALA A 75 -13.11 -27.36 31.80
CA ALA A 75 -13.68 -26.83 33.02
C ALA A 75 -13.77 -25.29 33.10
N ALA A 76 -14.97 -24.77 32.87
CA ALA A 76 -15.44 -23.56 33.54
C ALA A 76 -16.95 -23.67 33.76
N SER A 77 -17.31 -24.06 34.98
CA SER A 77 -18.64 -23.87 35.55
C SER A 77 -18.83 -22.37 35.80
N ARG A 78 -19.55 -21.66 34.94
CA ARG A 78 -20.25 -20.43 35.31
C ARG A 78 -21.26 -20.04 34.25
N VAL A 79 -22.48 -19.78 34.72
CA VAL A 79 -23.63 -19.23 34.02
C VAL A 79 -23.20 -18.00 33.20
N GLU A 80 -23.19 -18.10 31.88
CA GLU A 80 -23.21 -16.95 30.98
C GLU A 80 -24.64 -16.81 30.44
N GLU A 81 -25.15 -15.58 30.44
CA GLU A 81 -26.49 -15.18 30.02
C GLU A 81 -26.91 -15.85 28.70
N VAL A 82 -28.14 -16.36 28.68
CA VAL A 82 -28.81 -16.89 27.48
C VAL A 82 -29.22 -15.71 26.59
N GLY A 83 -28.24 -15.10 25.93
CA GLY A 83 -28.47 -14.37 24.69
C GLY A 83 -28.51 -15.36 23.53
N GLU A 84 -29.29 -15.06 22.48
CA GLU A 84 -29.22 -15.82 21.24
C GLU A 84 -27.76 -15.86 20.74
N PRO A 85 -27.26 -17.02 20.29
CA PRO A 85 -25.91 -17.11 19.78
C PRO A 85 -25.75 -16.13 18.60
N PRO A 86 -24.60 -15.43 18.48
CA PRO A 86 -24.39 -14.52 17.35
C PRO A 86 -24.59 -15.27 16.01
N LEU A 87 -25.01 -14.59 14.95
CA LEU A 87 -25.07 -15.24 13.64
C LEU A 87 -23.66 -15.58 13.15
N THR A 88 -23.48 -16.78 12.61
CA THR A 88 -22.23 -17.20 11.98
C THR A 88 -22.15 -16.67 10.54
N LEU A 89 -20.93 -16.48 10.02
CA LEU A 89 -20.74 -16.04 8.62
C LEU A 89 -21.41 -16.99 7.60
N ARG A 90 -21.41 -18.30 7.92
CA ARG A 90 -22.04 -19.32 7.08
C ARG A 90 -23.56 -19.21 7.05
N GLU A 91 -24.19 -18.82 8.16
CA GLU A 91 -25.63 -18.54 8.23
C GLU A 91 -26.01 -17.30 7.42
N LEU A 92 -25.10 -16.33 7.32
CA LEU A 92 -25.25 -15.15 6.45
C LEU A 92 -24.95 -15.46 4.97
N GLY A 93 -24.52 -16.68 4.64
CA GLY A 93 -24.13 -17.06 3.28
C GLY A 93 -22.84 -16.40 2.79
N ILE A 94 -21.99 -15.91 3.71
CA ILE A 94 -20.75 -15.19 3.40
C ILE A 94 -19.55 -16.11 3.64
N ASP A 95 -18.65 -16.19 2.67
CA ASP A 95 -17.39 -16.92 2.85
C ASP A 95 -16.39 -16.15 3.73
N GLY A 96 -15.51 -16.89 4.43
CA GLY A 96 -14.48 -16.29 5.27
C GLY A 96 -13.53 -15.35 4.52
N HIS A 97 -13.20 -15.67 3.26
CA HIS A 97 -12.36 -14.80 2.42
C HIS A 97 -13.08 -13.54 1.96
N GLU A 98 -14.40 -13.60 1.77
CA GLU A 98 -15.23 -12.44 1.43
C GLU A 98 -15.33 -11.50 2.62
N SER A 99 -15.71 -12.03 3.79
CA SER A 99 -15.79 -11.28 5.04
C SER A 99 -14.46 -10.56 5.34
N HIS A 100 -13.33 -11.28 5.26
CA HIS A 100 -12.02 -10.70 5.49
C HIS A 100 -11.67 -9.60 4.48
N ARG A 101 -12.00 -9.75 3.19
CA ARG A 101 -11.77 -8.70 2.19
C ARG A 101 -12.62 -7.47 2.45
N TRP A 102 -13.90 -7.65 2.79
CA TRP A 102 -14.81 -6.55 3.05
C TRP A 102 -14.41 -5.77 4.30
N GLN A 103 -14.04 -6.44 5.39
CA GLN A 103 -13.52 -5.80 6.59
C GLN A 103 -12.23 -5.00 6.33
N ARG A 104 -11.36 -5.48 5.43
CA ARG A 104 -10.17 -4.72 4.99
C ARG A 104 -10.49 -3.51 4.11
N ILE A 105 -11.57 -3.56 3.34
CA ILE A 105 -12.03 -2.41 2.57
C ILE A 105 -12.62 -1.37 3.52
N ALA A 106 -13.38 -1.82 4.52
CA ALA A 106 -13.94 -0.98 5.58
C ALA A 106 -12.87 -0.27 6.43
N SER A 107 -11.68 -0.89 6.61
CA SER A 107 -10.60 -0.27 7.38
C SER A 107 -9.93 0.92 6.69
N VAL A 108 -10.21 1.17 5.40
CA VAL A 108 -9.71 2.37 4.70
C VAL A 108 -10.46 3.60 5.27
N PRO A 109 -9.80 4.69 5.67
CA PRO A 109 -10.47 5.92 6.09
C PRO A 109 -11.39 6.46 4.99
N GLU A 110 -12.53 7.03 5.36
CA GLU A 110 -13.55 7.54 4.42
C GLU A 110 -12.95 8.57 3.44
N ASP A 111 -12.17 9.52 3.94
CA ASP A 111 -11.51 10.53 3.10
C ASP A 111 -10.56 9.90 2.05
N ALA A 112 -9.85 8.84 2.41
CA ALA A 112 -8.96 8.14 1.48
C ALA A 112 -9.75 7.33 0.44
N PHE A 113 -10.88 6.77 0.85
CA PHE A 113 -11.78 6.02 -0.01
C PHE A 113 -12.46 6.92 -1.04
N GLU A 114 -13.06 8.04 -0.62
CA GLU A 114 -13.74 8.97 -1.54
C GLU A 114 -12.73 9.61 -2.50
N ARG A 115 -11.53 9.99 -2.02
CA ARG A 115 -10.45 10.46 -2.88
C ARG A 115 -10.04 9.44 -3.94
N TYR A 116 -10.06 8.14 -3.62
CA TYR A 116 -9.81 7.08 -4.58
C TYR A 116 -10.88 7.04 -5.67
N ILE A 117 -12.17 7.10 -5.30
CA ILE A 117 -13.30 7.13 -6.25
C ILE A 117 -13.21 8.35 -7.17
N GLU A 118 -13.01 9.55 -6.59
CA GLU A 118 -12.86 10.80 -7.33
C GLU A 118 -11.66 10.74 -8.30
N THR A 119 -10.52 10.22 -7.84
CA THR A 119 -9.32 10.07 -8.67
C THR A 119 -9.59 9.13 -9.85
N CYS A 120 -10.30 8.03 -9.62
CA CYS A 120 -10.64 7.09 -10.68
C CYS A 120 -11.56 7.71 -11.73
N ARG A 121 -12.57 8.48 -11.30
CA ARG A 121 -13.47 9.21 -12.21
C ARG A 121 -12.71 10.27 -13.01
N ALA A 122 -11.91 11.10 -12.34
CA ALA A 122 -11.15 12.17 -13.00
C ALA A 122 -10.13 11.64 -14.01
N ARG A 123 -9.48 10.51 -13.73
CA ARG A 123 -8.47 9.90 -14.61
C ARG A 123 -9.05 8.92 -15.63
N ARG A 124 -10.37 8.71 -15.62
CA ARG A 124 -11.05 7.65 -16.40
C ARG A 124 -10.42 6.26 -16.23
N THR A 125 -10.02 5.93 -15.00
CA THR A 125 -9.49 4.61 -14.64
C THR A 125 -10.56 3.77 -13.94
N GLU A 126 -10.52 2.46 -14.13
CA GLU A 126 -11.53 1.56 -13.58
C GLU A 126 -11.50 1.49 -12.03
N ILE A 127 -12.69 1.56 -11.44
CA ILE A 127 -12.90 1.31 -10.01
C ILE A 127 -12.91 -0.21 -9.80
N ILE A 128 -11.99 -0.74 -8.99
CA ILE A 128 -11.92 -2.18 -8.71
C ILE A 128 -11.57 -2.46 -7.25
N THR A 129 -12.19 -3.50 -6.69
CA THR A 129 -11.96 -3.97 -5.32
C THR A 129 -10.48 -4.21 -5.01
N ALA A 130 -9.71 -4.72 -5.98
CA ALA A 130 -8.29 -5.00 -5.82
C ALA A 130 -7.45 -3.75 -5.51
N ASN A 131 -7.81 -2.60 -6.10
CA ASN A 131 -7.12 -1.34 -5.86
C ASN A 131 -7.42 -0.78 -4.48
N VAL A 132 -8.66 -0.91 -4.01
CA VAL A 132 -9.03 -0.51 -2.63
C VAL A 132 -8.35 -1.40 -1.59
N LEU A 133 -8.23 -2.71 -1.86
CA LEU A 133 -7.45 -3.61 -1.01
C LEU A 133 -5.95 -3.28 -1.00
N ALA A 134 -5.41 -2.78 -2.12
CA ALA A 134 -4.03 -2.30 -2.18
C ALA A 134 -3.86 -1.02 -1.36
N LEU A 135 -4.79 -0.07 -1.47
CA LEU A 135 -4.83 1.14 -0.65
C LEU A 135 -4.89 0.80 0.85
N ALA A 136 -5.73 -0.16 1.24
CA ALA A 136 -5.80 -0.64 2.63
C ALA A 136 -4.47 -1.21 3.13
N ARG A 137 -3.72 -1.93 2.28
CA ARG A 137 -2.38 -2.43 2.65
C ARG A 137 -1.39 -1.30 2.85
N GLN A 138 -1.38 -0.33 1.95
CA GLN A 138 -0.46 0.80 2.00
C GLN A 138 -0.66 1.60 3.30
N LEU A 139 -1.92 1.95 3.61
CA LEU A 139 -2.23 2.69 4.84
C LEU A 139 -1.88 1.90 6.11
N GLN A 140 -2.00 0.57 6.09
CA GLN A 140 -1.56 -0.26 7.22
C GLN A 140 -0.04 -0.22 7.36
N GLN A 141 0.71 -0.31 6.25
CA GLN A 141 2.17 -0.24 6.27
C GLN A 141 2.66 1.12 6.79
N GLU A 142 2.07 2.22 6.30
CA GLU A 142 2.38 3.58 6.76
C GLU A 142 2.15 3.70 8.28
N ARG A 143 1.02 3.18 8.78
CA ARG A 143 0.74 3.15 10.23
C ARG A 143 1.73 2.28 11.01
N ASP A 144 2.05 1.10 10.50
CA ASP A 144 3.01 0.19 11.15
C ASP A 144 4.42 0.81 11.17
N GLU A 145 4.79 1.56 10.13
CA GLU A 145 6.05 2.31 10.02
C GLU A 145 6.06 3.51 10.98
N GLU A 146 4.98 4.30 11.04
CA GLU A 146 4.81 5.40 12.00
C GLU A 146 4.84 4.89 13.45
N GLU A 147 4.16 3.79 13.76
CA GLU A 147 4.18 3.15 15.08
C GLU A 147 5.59 2.62 15.42
N GLN A 148 6.31 2.05 14.46
CA GLN A 148 7.70 1.63 14.64
C GLN A 148 8.64 2.83 14.84
N GLN A 149 8.40 3.93 14.15
CA GLN A 149 9.22 5.14 14.25
C GLN A 149 8.95 5.89 15.56
N GLN A 150 7.70 5.86 16.05
CA GLN A 150 7.31 6.42 17.34
C GLN A 150 7.77 5.54 18.53
N SER A 151 7.82 4.22 18.36
CA SER A 151 8.31 3.25 19.36
C SER A 151 9.84 3.10 19.35
N GLY A 152 10.48 3.37 18.21
CA GLY A 152 11.91 3.24 17.97
C GLY A 152 12.81 4.28 18.65
N ILE A 153 12.24 5.23 19.39
CA ILE A 153 13.03 6.19 20.18
C ILE A 153 13.66 5.50 21.42
N ASP A 154 13.10 4.38 21.92
CA ASP A 154 13.57 3.71 23.15
C ASP A 154 13.70 2.17 23.09
N ALA A 155 13.38 1.51 21.96
CA ALA A 155 13.38 0.04 21.88
C ALA A 155 14.73 -0.54 21.43
N ARG A 156 15.42 -1.27 22.31
CA ARG A 156 16.66 -1.99 21.96
C ARG A 156 16.38 -3.04 20.85
N PRO A 157 17.17 -3.07 19.76
CA PRO A 157 17.02 -4.08 18.70
C PRO A 157 17.17 -5.50 19.26
N SER A 158 16.15 -6.33 19.05
CA SER A 158 16.07 -7.68 19.63
C SER A 158 16.33 -8.81 18.62
N SER A 159 16.30 -8.53 17.31
CA SER A 159 16.56 -9.51 16.26
C SER A 159 17.80 -9.17 15.43
N SER A 160 18.47 -10.16 14.85
CA SER A 160 19.64 -9.95 13.99
C SER A 160 19.36 -9.06 12.79
N ALA A 161 18.15 -9.13 12.22
CA ALA A 161 17.74 -8.27 11.12
C ALA A 161 17.51 -6.81 11.57
N ALA A 162 16.95 -6.59 12.76
CA ALA A 162 16.82 -5.26 13.34
C ALA A 162 18.20 -4.65 13.66
N LEU A 163 19.08 -5.42 14.29
CA LEU A 163 20.47 -5.01 14.58
C LEU A 163 21.21 -4.56 13.30
N LEU A 164 21.06 -5.29 12.20
CA LEU A 164 21.71 -4.96 10.94
C LEU A 164 21.14 -3.69 10.30
N ARG A 165 19.82 -3.50 10.33
CA ARG A 165 19.17 -2.28 9.82
C ARG A 165 19.62 -1.04 10.59
N GLU A 166 19.56 -1.09 11.92
CA GLU A 166 20.02 0.02 12.76
C GLU A 166 21.51 0.32 12.56
N TYR A 167 22.37 -0.71 12.47
CA TYR A 167 23.79 -0.51 12.14
C TYR A 167 23.98 0.20 10.79
N GLN A 168 23.20 -0.15 9.77
CA GLN A 168 23.29 0.50 8.46
C GLN A 168 22.85 1.97 8.51
N GLU A 169 21.82 2.30 9.29
CA GLU A 169 21.37 3.68 9.49
C GLU A 169 22.42 4.51 10.23
N VAL A 170 22.92 4.02 11.37
CA VAL A 170 23.98 4.69 12.14
C VAL A 170 25.24 4.87 11.28
N ARG A 171 25.64 3.87 10.50
CA ARG A 171 26.79 3.95 9.59
C ARG A 171 26.65 5.09 8.58
N ARG A 172 25.43 5.36 8.10
CA ARG A 172 25.17 6.47 7.18
C ARG A 172 25.45 7.82 7.83
N TYR A 173 25.02 8.02 9.07
CA TYR A 173 25.26 9.26 9.82
C TYR A 173 26.71 9.39 10.29
N ALA A 174 27.35 8.29 10.70
CA ALA A 174 28.76 8.26 11.07
C ALA A 174 29.67 8.77 9.93
N GLY A 175 29.29 8.50 8.67
CA GLY A 175 29.97 9.05 7.50
C GLY A 175 29.98 10.58 7.44
N ASN A 176 29.00 11.26 8.04
CA ASN A 176 28.94 12.72 8.10
C ASN A 176 29.80 13.28 9.25
N VAL A 177 29.85 12.58 10.39
CA VAL A 177 30.61 12.99 11.58
C VAL A 177 32.12 13.03 11.30
N ILE A 178 32.63 12.13 10.45
CA ILE A 178 34.05 12.07 10.05
C ILE A 178 34.55 13.38 9.42
N TRP A 179 33.66 14.21 8.87
CA TRP A 179 34.02 15.47 8.22
C TRP A 179 34.01 16.69 9.16
N LEU A 180 33.59 16.53 10.41
CA LEU A 180 33.60 17.63 11.39
C LEU A 180 35.02 17.86 11.93
N ASP A 181 35.41 19.12 12.09
CA ASP A 181 36.65 19.48 12.79
C ASP A 181 36.49 19.26 14.31
N PRO A 182 37.20 18.29 14.92
CA PRO A 182 37.04 17.99 16.34
C PRO A 182 37.52 19.13 17.24
N ILE A 183 38.49 19.94 16.81
CA ILE A 183 39.00 21.05 17.62
C ILE A 183 37.95 22.17 17.64
N GLY A 184 37.51 22.64 16.48
CA GLY A 184 36.46 23.65 16.38
C GLY A 184 35.15 23.24 17.05
N LEU A 185 34.79 21.96 16.97
CA LEU A 185 33.60 21.45 17.66
C LEU A 185 33.76 21.54 19.18
N ALA A 186 34.89 21.09 19.74
CA ALA A 186 35.15 21.12 21.19
C ALA A 186 35.26 22.56 21.73
N GLU A 187 35.79 23.49 20.93
CA GLU A 187 35.85 24.92 21.26
C GLU A 187 34.46 25.57 21.27
N SER A 188 33.55 25.12 20.40
CA SER A 188 32.17 25.63 20.35
C SER A 188 31.29 25.16 21.52
N MET A 189 31.71 24.14 22.27
CA MET A 189 30.95 23.56 23.37
C MET A 189 31.18 24.32 24.69
N ASP A 190 30.19 24.31 25.58
CA ASP A 190 30.36 24.72 26.96
C ASP A 190 31.02 23.62 27.84
N ALA A 191 31.29 23.95 29.10
CA ALA A 191 31.98 23.02 30.00
C ALA A 191 31.16 21.76 30.34
N SER A 192 29.82 21.87 30.42
CA SER A 192 28.95 20.71 30.67
C SER A 192 28.91 19.83 29.43
N GLN A 193 28.69 20.43 28.27
CA GLN A 193 28.65 19.74 26.98
C GLN A 193 29.93 18.96 26.69
N ARG A 194 31.10 19.53 27.04
CA ARG A 194 32.38 18.81 26.90
C ARG A 194 32.47 17.58 27.80
N VAL A 195 32.04 17.67 29.06
CA VAL A 195 32.08 16.54 30.01
C VAL A 195 31.14 15.42 29.58
N ASP A 196 29.94 15.78 29.12
CA ASP A 196 28.96 14.82 28.63
C ASP A 196 29.45 14.15 27.34
N ALA A 197 29.94 14.94 26.37
CA ALA A 197 30.50 14.42 25.12
C ALA A 197 31.70 13.50 25.35
N LEU A 198 32.60 13.83 26.28
CA LEU A 198 33.72 12.96 26.65
C LEU A 198 33.21 11.61 27.20
N SER A 199 32.25 11.65 28.12
CA SER A 199 31.67 10.45 28.72
C SER A 199 30.98 9.55 27.68
N GLU A 200 30.30 10.15 26.71
CA GLU A 200 29.68 9.44 25.59
C GLU A 200 30.72 8.81 24.66
N LEU A 201 31.76 9.56 24.30
CA LEU A 201 32.85 9.07 23.45
C LEU A 201 33.60 7.91 24.11
N GLU A 202 33.85 7.95 25.41
CA GLU A 202 34.48 6.83 26.14
C GLU A 202 33.63 5.55 26.06
N ARG A 203 32.31 5.65 26.25
CA ARG A 203 31.39 4.52 26.10
C ARG A 203 31.39 3.98 24.67
N LEU A 204 31.39 4.86 23.67
CA LEU A 204 31.44 4.48 22.26
C LEU A 204 32.76 3.77 21.92
N LEU A 205 33.89 4.28 22.41
CA LEU A 205 35.20 3.66 22.18
C LEU A 205 35.28 2.24 22.77
N LEU A 206 34.72 2.03 23.96
CA LEU A 206 34.63 0.71 24.57
C LEU A 206 33.80 -0.25 23.69
N TRP A 207 32.61 0.18 23.28
CA TRP A 207 31.76 -0.64 22.41
C TRP A 207 32.40 -0.94 21.06
N LEU A 208 33.07 0.04 20.43
CA LEU A 208 33.77 -0.14 19.17
C LEU A 208 34.92 -1.15 19.29
N ALA A 209 35.62 -1.17 20.43
CA ALA A 209 36.65 -2.17 20.71
C ALA A 209 36.05 -3.59 20.80
N GLU A 210 34.95 -3.75 21.54
CA GLU A 210 34.23 -5.04 21.64
C GLU A 210 33.71 -5.51 20.27
N PHE A 211 33.12 -4.60 19.49
CA PHE A 211 32.59 -4.91 18.17
C PHE A 211 33.70 -5.34 17.19
N ARG A 212 34.83 -4.64 17.18
CA ARG A 212 36.01 -5.01 16.40
C ARG A 212 36.49 -6.42 16.76
N ASP A 213 36.59 -6.72 18.05
CA ASP A 213 36.99 -8.05 18.53
C ASP A 213 36.00 -9.13 18.10
N ALA A 214 34.69 -8.84 18.15
CA ALA A 214 33.64 -9.75 17.68
C ALA A 214 33.75 -10.03 16.17
N LEU A 215 34.04 -9.01 15.34
CA LEU A 215 34.28 -9.18 13.91
C LEU A 215 35.50 -10.06 13.63
N HIS A 216 36.60 -9.89 14.36
CA HIS A 216 37.78 -10.73 14.21
C HIS A 216 37.53 -12.20 14.62
N ARG A 217 36.72 -12.42 15.67
CA ARG A 217 36.38 -13.78 16.14
C ARG A 217 35.47 -14.52 15.17
N THR A 218 34.53 -13.82 14.55
CA THR A 218 33.58 -14.39 13.57
C THR A 218 34.20 -14.55 12.18
N GLY A 219 35.25 -13.79 11.86
CA GLY A 219 35.94 -13.76 10.57
C GLY A 219 37.01 -14.84 10.28
N ARG A 220 37.15 -15.93 11.07
CA ARG A 220 38.04 -17.05 10.70
C ARG A 220 37.46 -17.86 9.52
N MET A 221 37.50 -17.30 8.32
CA MET A 221 37.36 -18.04 7.07
C MET A 221 38.59 -18.92 6.85
N ARG A 222 38.36 -20.22 6.57
CA ARG A 222 39.40 -21.19 6.18
C ARG A 222 40.22 -20.64 5.00
N PRO A 223 41.56 -20.72 5.00
CA PRO A 223 42.34 -20.37 3.82
C PRO A 223 41.97 -21.31 2.67
N ALA A 224 41.59 -20.72 1.53
CA ALA A 224 41.34 -21.46 0.31
C ALA A 224 42.60 -22.24 -0.07
N ARG A 225 42.47 -23.57 -0.20
CA ARG A 225 43.52 -24.42 -0.77
C ARG A 225 43.84 -23.90 -2.17
N MET A 226 45.03 -23.31 -2.34
CA MET A 226 45.63 -23.18 -3.66
C MET A 226 45.82 -24.60 -4.22
N ARG A 227 45.14 -24.90 -5.32
CA ARG A 227 45.46 -26.07 -6.15
C ARG A 227 46.73 -25.72 -6.94
N GLY A 228 47.71 -26.61 -6.88
CA GLY A 228 48.89 -26.61 -7.75
C GLY A 228 48.56 -27.04 -9.17
#